data_AF-A0A557QFG5-F1
#
_entry.id   AF-A0A557QFG5-F1
#
_cell.length_a   1.000
_cell.length_b   1.000
_cell.length_c   1.000
_cell.angle_alpha   90.00
_cell.angle_beta   90.00
_cell.angle_gamma   90.00
#
_symmetry.space_group_name_H-M   'P 1'
#
loop_
_entity.id
_entity.type
_entity.pdbx_description
1 polymer ?
#
loop_
_entity_poly.entity_id
_entity_poly.type
_entity_poly.pdbx_seq_one_letter_code
_entity_poly.pdbx_strand_id
1 'polypeptide(L)'
;MVDPAGVFASAYDLKFRALTKGFSHAEVPLFQEMHKALVGLSGKFDVEEYHGTAHQVEFIGNGSFARTNARCELSDLMIVTFSSVTKSARLTYLQAKSERATLPSVCGRQFSANLEQWFLLGKRPQITGVGKFSPPPDLLASALLPSIGSFAFFYKDLAGDFQTYYAAANFLTPPKIYSQRYGKLRATGPCHVRTTATHPECYAACGNRSFAESLFRLEIGTPIDSSISQAIATRNWLAANLRARIRTAQQENAPSGLAQELLGLLAPDGNEVGNGSFGAKQLILIKSNVEPNPSIDRTSRDKPAQRR
;
A
#
# COMPACT_ATOMS: atom_id res chain seq x y z
N MET A 1 -14.34 17.95 -18.37
CA MET A 1 -13.09 18.04 -17.57
C MET A 1 -12.42 16.70 -17.58
N VAL A 2 -11.08 16.64 -17.68
CA VAL A 2 -10.33 15.37 -17.61
C VAL A 2 -10.23 14.95 -16.15
N ASP A 3 -10.55 13.70 -15.84
CA ASP A 3 -10.46 13.15 -14.49
C ASP A 3 -8.99 13.02 -14.03
N PRO A 4 -8.54 13.75 -12.99
CA PRO A 4 -7.13 13.79 -12.61
C PRO A 4 -6.57 12.44 -12.18
N ALA A 5 -7.38 11.58 -11.55
CA ALA A 5 -6.98 10.23 -11.16
C ALA A 5 -6.68 9.37 -12.40
N GLY A 6 -7.53 9.43 -13.44
CA GLY A 6 -7.28 8.79 -14.72
C GLY A 6 -6.01 9.30 -15.43
N VAL A 7 -5.67 10.59 -15.29
CA VAL A 7 -4.40 11.14 -15.84
C VAL A 7 -3.20 10.62 -15.07
N PHE A 8 -3.24 10.63 -13.74
CA PHE A 8 -2.18 10.07 -12.89
C PHE A 8 -1.94 8.60 -13.21
N ALA A 9 -3.02 7.81 -13.28
CA ALA A 9 -2.97 6.39 -13.58
C ALA A 9 -2.39 6.09 -14.97
N SER A 10 -2.75 6.87 -15.98
CA SER A 10 -2.22 6.71 -17.34
C SER A 10 -0.73 7.08 -17.39
N ALA A 11 -0.33 8.14 -16.68
CA ALA A 11 1.08 8.53 -16.61
C ALA A 11 1.94 7.48 -15.89
N TYR A 12 1.43 6.90 -14.80
CA TYR A 12 2.08 5.78 -14.11
C TYR A 12 2.24 4.56 -15.01
N ASP A 13 1.15 4.10 -15.66
CA ASP A 13 1.19 2.91 -16.53
C ASP A 13 2.22 3.06 -17.67
N LEU A 14 2.17 4.19 -18.38
CA LEU A 14 3.12 4.49 -19.45
C LEU A 14 4.57 4.47 -18.96
N LYS A 15 4.83 5.07 -17.80
CA LYS A 15 6.19 5.15 -17.23
C LYS A 15 6.69 3.80 -16.74
N PHE A 16 5.86 3.03 -16.03
CA PHE A 16 6.23 1.71 -15.53
C PHE A 16 6.50 0.73 -16.67
N ARG A 17 5.66 0.70 -17.71
CA ARG A 17 5.89 -0.14 -18.90
C ARG A 17 7.15 0.26 -19.66
N ALA A 18 7.42 1.57 -19.78
CA ALA A 18 8.65 2.05 -20.41
C ALA A 18 9.91 1.60 -19.64
N LEU A 19 9.88 1.70 -18.31
CA LEU A 19 11.00 1.32 -17.44
C LEU A 19 11.25 -0.19 -17.38
N THR A 20 10.20 -0.99 -17.53
CA THR A 20 10.29 -2.46 -17.41
C THR A 20 10.37 -3.18 -18.77
N LYS A 21 10.48 -2.43 -19.87
CA LYS A 21 10.60 -3.00 -21.21
C LYS A 21 11.83 -3.90 -21.30
N GLY A 22 11.63 -5.15 -21.70
CA GLY A 22 12.70 -6.14 -21.83
C GLY A 22 13.20 -6.74 -20.52
N PHE A 23 12.59 -6.41 -19.37
CA PHE A 23 12.99 -6.98 -18.08
C PHE A 23 12.62 -8.47 -17.96
N SER A 24 13.41 -9.15 -17.13
CA SER A 24 13.08 -10.48 -16.59
C SER A 24 12.12 -10.39 -15.40
N HIS A 25 11.58 -11.52 -14.94
CA HIS A 25 10.70 -11.62 -13.77
C HIS A 25 11.43 -11.50 -12.42
N ALA A 26 12.44 -10.64 -12.31
CA ALA A 26 13.19 -10.45 -11.07
C ALA A 26 12.48 -9.45 -10.16
N GLU A 27 12.15 -9.86 -8.92
CA GLU A 27 11.39 -9.08 -7.95
C GLU A 27 12.00 -7.71 -7.63
N VAL A 28 13.28 -7.68 -7.24
CA VAL A 28 13.94 -6.45 -6.78
C VAL A 28 14.01 -5.39 -7.88
N PRO A 29 14.45 -5.70 -9.13
CA PRO A 29 14.37 -4.74 -10.23
C PRO A 29 12.96 -4.22 -10.49
N LEU A 30 11.94 -5.09 -10.52
CA LEU A 30 10.56 -4.67 -10.78
C LEU A 30 10.01 -3.75 -9.68
N PHE A 31 10.34 -4.03 -8.42
CA PHE A 31 10.01 -3.16 -7.30
C PHE A 31 10.68 -1.78 -7.44
N GLN A 32 11.97 -1.74 -7.77
CA GLN A 32 12.70 -0.49 -7.99
C GLN A 32 12.09 0.32 -9.13
N GLU A 33 11.66 -0.32 -10.22
CA GLU A 33 11.01 0.38 -11.34
C GLU A 33 9.58 0.84 -11.02
N MET A 34 8.81 0.12 -10.19
CA MET A 34 7.52 0.59 -9.69
C MET A 34 7.70 1.87 -8.88
N HIS A 35 8.67 1.84 -7.97
CA HIS A 35 9.03 2.98 -7.15
C HIS A 35 9.49 4.18 -8.01
N LYS A 36 10.43 3.98 -8.94
CA LYS A 36 10.89 5.01 -9.89
C LYS A 36 9.77 5.54 -10.77
N ALA A 37 8.81 4.69 -11.17
CA ALA A 37 7.67 5.10 -11.95
C ALA A 37 6.79 6.08 -11.17
N LEU A 38 6.48 5.80 -9.90
CA LEU A 38 5.70 6.68 -9.02
C LEU A 38 6.43 7.99 -8.73
N VAL A 39 7.66 7.93 -8.21
CA VAL A 39 8.44 9.13 -7.85
C VAL A 39 8.73 9.98 -9.07
N GLY A 40 8.96 9.35 -10.22
CA GLY A 40 9.20 10.05 -11.47
C GLY A 40 7.97 10.82 -12.02
N LEU A 41 6.81 10.77 -11.36
CA LEU A 41 5.66 11.61 -11.67
C LEU A 41 5.73 12.99 -10.99
N SER A 42 6.71 13.25 -10.11
CA SER A 42 6.87 14.49 -9.34
C SER A 42 6.95 15.77 -10.20
N GLY A 43 7.37 15.67 -11.47
CA GLY A 43 7.37 16.81 -12.40
C GLY A 43 5.98 17.22 -12.93
N LYS A 44 4.93 16.44 -12.63
CA LYS A 44 3.54 16.69 -13.07
C LYS A 44 2.51 16.56 -11.94
N PHE A 45 2.88 15.89 -10.86
CA PHE A 45 2.03 15.61 -9.72
C PHE A 45 2.81 15.85 -8.43
N ASP A 46 2.10 16.14 -7.36
CA ASP A 46 2.68 16.33 -6.04
C ASP A 46 3.08 14.96 -5.44
N VAL A 47 4.34 14.58 -5.67
CA VAL A 47 4.94 13.34 -5.16
C VAL A 47 6.30 13.62 -4.52
N GLU A 48 6.53 13.07 -3.33
CA GLU A 48 7.78 13.23 -2.56
C GLU A 48 8.22 11.86 -2.01
N GLU A 49 9.53 11.58 -2.00
CA GLU A 49 10.09 10.32 -1.50
C GLU A 49 10.98 10.58 -0.27
N TYR A 50 10.93 9.66 0.67
CA TYR A 50 11.89 9.56 1.76
C TYR A 50 12.52 8.17 1.84
N HIS A 51 13.84 8.14 1.98
CA HIS A 51 14.56 6.91 2.27
C HIS A 51 14.40 6.53 3.74
N GLY A 52 13.90 5.33 3.99
CA GLY A 52 13.83 4.71 5.31
C GLY A 52 14.98 3.74 5.53
N THR A 53 14.81 2.87 6.51
CA THR A 53 15.70 1.73 6.75
C THR A 53 14.85 0.48 6.85
N ALA A 54 15.37 -0.64 6.33
CA ALA A 54 14.69 -1.92 6.45
C ALA A 54 14.60 -2.29 7.94
N HIS A 55 13.41 -2.25 8.51
CA HIS A 55 13.21 -2.65 9.90
C HIS A 55 12.41 -3.92 9.99
N GLN A 56 12.83 -4.73 10.95
CA GLN A 56 12.18 -5.97 11.29
C GLN A 56 11.23 -5.75 12.45
N VAL A 57 10.18 -6.54 12.46
CA VAL A 57 9.23 -6.64 13.54
C VAL A 57 9.14 -8.09 13.99
N GLU A 58 8.86 -8.28 15.27
CA GLU A 58 8.54 -9.55 15.89
C GLU A 58 7.05 -9.60 16.22
N PHE A 59 6.42 -10.77 16.07
CA PHE A 59 5.01 -10.97 16.37
C PHE A 59 4.70 -12.44 16.65
N ILE A 60 3.56 -12.69 17.29
CA ILE A 60 3.08 -14.04 17.59
C ILE A 60 2.32 -14.60 16.39
N GLY A 61 2.87 -15.63 15.76
CA GLY A 61 2.23 -16.37 14.67
C GLY A 61 1.37 -17.54 15.17
N ASN A 62 0.63 -18.16 14.25
CA ASN A 62 -0.30 -19.26 14.57
C ASN A 62 0.30 -20.67 14.38
N GLY A 63 1.60 -20.78 14.09
CA GLY A 63 2.28 -22.04 13.80
C GLY A 63 1.97 -22.67 12.43
N SER A 64 0.97 -22.18 11.70
CA SER A 64 0.52 -22.73 10.40
C SER A 64 0.96 -21.91 9.20
N PHE A 65 0.85 -20.58 9.29
CA PHE A 65 1.25 -19.65 8.23
C PHE A 65 2.37 -18.72 8.68
N ALA A 66 2.57 -18.62 10.00
CA ALA A 66 3.72 -17.95 10.59
C ALA A 66 4.23 -18.73 11.79
N ARG A 67 5.55 -18.72 12.01
CA ARG A 67 6.17 -19.30 13.21
C ARG A 67 5.59 -18.66 14.46
N THR A 68 5.52 -19.40 15.56
CA THR A 68 5.00 -18.91 16.84
C THR A 68 5.69 -17.62 17.28
N ASN A 69 7.01 -17.55 17.13
CA ASN A 69 7.81 -16.33 17.30
C ASN A 69 8.35 -15.92 15.93
N ALA A 70 7.51 -15.22 15.15
CA ALA A 70 7.87 -14.80 13.81
C ALA A 70 8.63 -13.48 13.84
N ARG A 71 9.55 -13.34 12.88
CA ARG A 71 10.33 -12.13 12.66
C ARG A 71 10.54 -11.91 11.16
N CYS A 72 10.12 -10.77 10.65
CA CYS A 72 10.32 -10.38 9.25
C CYS A 72 10.38 -8.86 9.08
N GLU A 73 10.69 -8.38 7.88
CA GLU A 73 10.54 -6.96 7.52
C GLU A 73 9.06 -6.56 7.59
N LEU A 74 8.74 -5.31 7.95
CA LEU A 74 7.34 -4.86 7.99
C LEU A 74 6.76 -4.70 6.57
N SER A 75 7.50 -4.10 5.64
CA SER A 75 7.16 -4.06 4.21
C SER A 75 8.32 -3.54 3.35
N ASP A 76 8.19 -3.64 2.03
CA ASP A 76 9.15 -3.03 1.09
C ASP A 76 8.92 -1.51 0.98
N LEU A 77 7.66 -1.08 0.94
CA LEU A 77 7.26 0.30 0.68
C LEU A 77 6.11 0.73 1.60
N MET A 78 6.23 1.93 2.15
CA MET A 78 5.13 2.65 2.77
C MET A 78 4.64 3.72 1.79
N ILE A 79 3.32 3.84 1.63
CA ILE A 79 2.72 4.91 0.83
C ILE A 79 1.72 5.66 1.71
N VAL A 80 1.83 6.98 1.72
CA VAL A 80 0.81 7.87 2.28
C VAL A 80 0.23 8.72 1.16
N THR A 81 -1.06 8.54 0.89
CA THR A 81 -1.79 9.41 -0.04
C THR A 81 -2.69 10.33 0.78
N PHE A 82 -2.71 11.63 0.49
CA PHE A 82 -3.54 12.58 1.22
C PHE A 82 -4.18 13.63 0.32
N SER A 83 -5.27 14.23 0.78
CA SER A 83 -5.95 15.34 0.11
C SER A 83 -6.13 16.51 1.06
N SER A 84 -5.60 17.66 0.67
CA SER A 84 -5.79 18.91 1.41
C SER A 84 -7.17 19.50 1.20
N VAL A 85 -7.89 19.07 0.17
CA VAL A 85 -9.27 19.47 -0.13
C VAL A 85 -10.22 18.76 0.83
N THR A 86 -10.15 17.42 0.91
CA THR A 86 -11.05 16.64 1.77
C THR A 86 -10.52 16.44 3.19
N LYS A 87 -9.31 16.96 3.48
CA LYS A 87 -8.61 16.78 4.76
C LYS A 87 -8.46 15.31 5.16
N SER A 88 -8.28 14.43 4.17
CA SER A 88 -8.17 12.99 4.38
C SER A 88 -6.76 12.50 4.08
N ALA A 89 -6.30 11.48 4.80
CA ALA A 89 -5.03 10.81 4.55
C ALA A 89 -5.19 9.30 4.68
N ARG A 90 -4.53 8.55 3.79
CA ARG A 90 -4.53 7.08 3.74
C ARG A 90 -3.11 6.57 3.83
N LEU A 91 -2.93 5.48 4.59
CA LEU A 91 -1.64 4.84 4.80
C LEU A 91 -1.71 3.36 4.43
N THR A 92 -0.73 2.88 3.68
CA THR A 92 -0.55 1.44 3.39
C THR A 92 0.92 1.03 3.48
N TYR A 93 1.14 -0.18 3.97
CA TYR A 93 2.38 -0.94 3.89
C TYR A 93 2.23 -1.98 2.78
N LEU A 94 3.09 -1.89 1.78
CA LEU A 94 3.01 -2.66 0.55
C LEU A 94 4.23 -3.58 0.41
N GLN A 95 3.96 -4.88 0.27
CA GLN A 95 4.97 -5.87 -0.07
C GLN A 95 4.96 -6.13 -1.57
N ALA A 96 6.10 -5.95 -2.23
CA ALA A 96 6.27 -6.28 -3.63
C ALA A 96 6.66 -7.75 -3.80
N LYS A 97 6.13 -8.39 -4.84
CA LYS A 97 6.43 -9.78 -5.23
C LYS A 97 6.44 -9.88 -6.75
N SER A 98 7.28 -10.74 -7.33
CA SER A 98 7.20 -11.06 -8.76
C SER A 98 6.66 -12.46 -8.98
N GLU A 99 5.76 -12.62 -9.95
CA GLU A 99 5.37 -13.91 -10.49
C GLU A 99 6.07 -14.13 -11.83
N ARG A 100 6.55 -15.36 -12.06
CA ARG A 100 7.32 -15.70 -13.26
C ARG A 100 6.44 -16.10 -14.44
N ALA A 101 5.13 -15.99 -14.28
CA ALA A 101 4.14 -16.41 -15.25
C ALA A 101 3.59 -15.23 -16.06
N THR A 102 3.36 -15.49 -17.34
CA THR A 102 2.47 -14.70 -18.18
C THR A 102 1.03 -15.09 -17.87
N LEU A 103 0.18 -14.13 -17.50
CA LEU A 103 -1.18 -14.38 -17.04
C LEU A 103 -2.20 -13.63 -17.93
N PRO A 104 -3.20 -14.33 -18.50
CA PRO A 104 -4.32 -13.66 -19.19
C PRO A 104 -5.29 -12.98 -18.21
N SER A 105 -5.31 -13.45 -16.96
CA SER A 105 -6.12 -12.91 -15.88
C SER A 105 -5.51 -13.29 -14.52
N VAL A 106 -5.74 -12.43 -13.53
CA VAL A 106 -5.21 -12.60 -12.15
C VAL A 106 -6.19 -13.32 -11.23
N CYS A 107 -7.49 -13.21 -11.47
CA CYS A 107 -8.53 -13.81 -10.63
C CYS A 107 -8.36 -15.33 -10.55
N GLY A 108 -8.37 -15.88 -9.33
CA GLY A 108 -8.20 -17.32 -9.09
C GLY A 108 -6.75 -17.82 -9.26
N ARG A 109 -5.81 -16.97 -9.68
CA ARG A 109 -4.39 -17.34 -9.78
C ARG A 109 -3.72 -17.41 -8.42
N GLN A 110 -2.63 -18.17 -8.40
CA GLN A 110 -1.83 -18.41 -7.21
C GLN A 110 -0.45 -17.78 -7.39
N PHE A 111 -0.11 -16.87 -6.50
CA PHE A 111 1.14 -16.11 -6.53
C PHE A 111 2.09 -16.62 -5.46
N SER A 112 3.38 -16.73 -5.80
CA SER A 112 4.43 -16.99 -4.81
C SER A 112 4.52 -15.87 -3.78
N ALA A 113 4.52 -16.20 -2.50
CA ALA A 113 4.66 -15.23 -1.42
C ALA A 113 5.33 -15.82 -0.17
N ASN A 114 5.79 -14.93 0.69
CA ASN A 114 6.14 -15.26 2.07
C ASN A 114 4.86 -15.23 2.91
N LEU A 115 4.50 -16.36 3.51
CA LEU A 115 3.30 -16.53 4.31
C LEU A 115 3.39 -15.85 5.67
N GLU A 116 4.60 -15.67 6.22
CA GLU A 116 4.80 -14.87 7.44
C GLU A 116 4.49 -13.40 7.16
N GLN A 117 4.93 -12.90 6.00
CA GLN A 117 4.61 -11.54 5.57
C GLN A 117 3.11 -11.37 5.33
N TRP A 118 2.46 -12.37 4.71
CA TRP A 118 1.02 -12.37 4.53
C TRP A 118 0.28 -12.41 5.86
N PHE A 119 0.75 -13.22 6.83
CA PHE A 119 0.15 -13.28 8.14
C PHE A 119 0.28 -11.93 8.86
N LEU A 120 1.45 -11.31 8.83
CA LEU A 120 1.69 -9.98 9.40
C LEU A 120 0.73 -8.93 8.82
N LEU A 121 0.72 -8.78 7.49
CA LEU A 121 -0.07 -7.74 6.81
C LEU A 121 -1.58 -8.05 6.76
N GLY A 122 -1.95 -9.34 6.70
CA GLY A 122 -3.33 -9.80 6.55
C GLY A 122 -4.05 -10.05 7.87
N LYS A 123 -3.36 -10.58 8.89
CA LYS A 123 -3.93 -10.85 10.22
C LYS A 123 -3.63 -9.76 11.24
N ARG A 124 -2.64 -8.88 10.97
CA ARG A 124 -2.32 -7.71 11.80
C ARG A 124 -2.16 -8.04 13.28
N PRO A 125 -1.30 -9.02 13.63
CA PRO A 125 -1.00 -9.24 15.04
C PRO A 125 -0.38 -7.98 15.65
N GLN A 126 -0.37 -7.90 16.97
CA GLN A 126 0.47 -6.93 17.67
C GLN A 126 1.93 -7.18 17.30
N ILE A 127 2.70 -6.11 17.14
CA ILE A 127 4.10 -6.16 16.70
C ILE A 127 5.02 -5.53 17.75
N THR A 128 6.26 -5.99 17.76
CA THR A 128 7.35 -5.34 18.48
C THR A 128 8.45 -5.01 17.49
N GLY A 129 8.93 -3.77 17.47
CA GLY A 129 10.03 -3.39 16.59
C GLY A 129 11.37 -3.94 17.07
N VAL A 130 12.27 -4.23 16.12
CA VAL A 130 13.61 -4.74 16.42
C VAL A 130 14.66 -3.62 16.40
N GLY A 131 15.58 -3.65 17.38
CA GLY A 131 16.68 -2.69 17.48
C GLY A 131 16.18 -1.30 17.84
N LYS A 132 16.53 -0.28 17.05
CA LYS A 132 16.06 1.10 17.26
C LYS A 132 14.66 1.34 16.70
N PHE A 133 14.06 0.37 16.01
CA PHE A 133 12.70 0.50 15.51
C PHE A 133 11.71 0.29 16.64
N SER A 134 10.89 1.29 16.92
CA SER A 134 9.88 1.24 17.98
C SER A 134 8.56 1.78 17.44
N PRO A 135 7.83 1.00 16.62
CA PRO A 135 6.49 1.36 16.18
C PRO A 135 5.47 1.17 17.32
N PRO A 136 4.28 1.79 17.24
CA PRO A 136 3.15 1.40 18.07
C PRO A 136 2.89 -0.11 17.93
N PRO A 137 2.66 -0.85 19.04
CA PRO A 137 2.44 -2.29 18.97
C PRO A 137 1.22 -2.67 18.11
N ASP A 138 0.24 -1.79 18.06
CA ASP A 138 -0.99 -1.93 17.31
C ASP A 138 -0.96 -1.22 15.95
N LEU A 139 0.20 -0.77 15.45
CA LEU A 139 0.35 -0.01 14.20
C LEU A 139 -0.44 -0.61 13.01
N LEU A 140 -0.48 -1.94 12.90
CA LEU A 140 -1.31 -2.63 11.92
C LEU A 140 -2.70 -3.01 12.47
N ALA A 141 -2.78 -3.38 13.75
CA ALA A 141 -3.97 -3.96 14.38
C ALA A 141 -5.10 -2.94 14.61
N SER A 142 -4.77 -1.67 14.87
CA SER A 142 -5.74 -0.58 15.07
C SER A 142 -6.25 0.03 13.77
N ALA A 143 -5.72 -0.40 12.63
CA ALA A 143 -6.14 0.08 11.32
C ALA A 143 -7.62 -0.27 11.04
N LEU A 144 -8.39 0.75 10.69
CA LEU A 144 -9.81 0.62 10.34
C LEU A 144 -10.01 -0.26 9.10
N LEU A 145 -9.12 -0.15 8.10
CA LEU A 145 -9.32 -0.79 6.81
C LEU A 145 -8.29 -1.87 6.48
N PRO A 146 -8.72 -3.00 5.89
CA PRO A 146 -7.89 -4.04 5.28
C PRO A 146 -6.68 -3.60 4.45
N SER A 147 -6.77 -2.51 3.73
CA SER A 147 -5.71 -2.04 2.84
C SER A 147 -4.49 -1.40 3.53
N ILE A 148 -4.45 -1.31 4.88
CA ILE A 148 -3.20 -0.97 5.63
C ILE A 148 -2.03 -1.90 5.29
N GLY A 149 -2.31 -3.17 4.99
CA GLY A 149 -1.31 -4.17 4.64
C GLY A 149 -1.66 -4.80 3.32
N SER A 150 -0.77 -4.69 2.33
CA SER A 150 -1.07 -5.04 0.95
C SER A 150 0.09 -5.73 0.24
N PHE A 151 -0.21 -6.35 -0.89
CA PHE A 151 0.76 -6.90 -1.82
C PHE A 151 0.61 -6.26 -3.20
N ALA A 152 1.73 -6.06 -3.87
CA ALA A 152 1.80 -5.82 -5.31
C ALA A 152 2.53 -6.99 -5.98
N PHE A 153 1.82 -7.74 -6.81
CA PHE A 153 2.40 -8.81 -7.62
C PHE A 153 2.66 -8.30 -9.04
N PHE A 154 3.90 -8.34 -9.47
CA PHE A 154 4.29 -8.07 -10.85
C PHE A 154 4.15 -9.33 -11.69
N TYR A 155 3.47 -9.23 -12.82
CA TYR A 155 3.29 -10.33 -13.78
C TYR A 155 3.33 -9.78 -15.21
N LYS A 156 3.54 -10.65 -16.20
CA LYS A 156 3.39 -10.26 -17.61
C LYS A 156 1.98 -10.54 -18.10
N ASP A 157 1.38 -9.60 -18.81
CA ASP A 157 0.18 -9.87 -19.59
C ASP A 157 0.50 -10.60 -20.91
N LEU A 158 -0.53 -10.92 -21.70
CA LEU A 158 -0.36 -11.62 -22.99
C LEU A 158 0.42 -10.81 -24.03
N ALA A 159 0.52 -9.47 -23.88
CA ALA A 159 1.34 -8.63 -24.73
C ALA A 159 2.83 -8.66 -24.30
N GLY A 160 3.13 -9.30 -23.17
CA GLY A 160 4.48 -9.38 -22.61
C GLY A 160 4.87 -8.18 -21.77
N ASP A 161 3.93 -7.27 -21.50
CA ASP A 161 4.13 -6.09 -20.67
C ASP A 161 3.96 -6.41 -19.20
N PHE A 162 4.77 -5.78 -18.34
CA PHE A 162 4.60 -5.92 -16.90
C PHE A 162 3.38 -5.14 -16.40
N GLN A 163 2.58 -5.84 -15.61
CA GLN A 163 1.38 -5.35 -14.95
C GLN A 163 1.50 -5.57 -13.44
N THR A 164 0.89 -4.67 -12.68
CA THR A 164 0.73 -4.80 -11.23
C THR A 164 -0.64 -5.40 -10.89
N TYR A 165 -0.66 -6.48 -10.12
CA TYR A 165 -1.83 -6.92 -9.38
C TYR A 165 -1.69 -6.48 -7.93
N TYR A 166 -2.48 -5.49 -7.53
CA TYR A 166 -2.56 -5.05 -6.15
C TYR A 166 -3.65 -5.82 -5.42
N ALA A 167 -3.41 -6.19 -4.16
CA ALA A 167 -4.45 -6.69 -3.26
C ALA A 167 -4.15 -6.38 -1.79
N ALA A 168 -5.20 -6.06 -1.02
CA ALA A 168 -5.14 -6.09 0.44
C ALA A 168 -4.77 -7.51 0.89
N ALA A 169 -3.87 -7.65 1.86
CA ALA A 169 -3.29 -8.95 2.22
C ALA A 169 -4.36 -9.93 2.76
N ASN A 170 -5.37 -9.44 3.49
CA ASN A 170 -6.47 -10.27 3.96
C ASN A 170 -7.43 -10.73 2.84
N PHE A 171 -7.33 -10.11 1.65
CA PHE A 171 -8.05 -10.48 0.44
C PHE A 171 -7.26 -11.47 -0.42
N LEU A 172 -6.22 -12.05 0.15
CA LEU A 172 -5.47 -13.18 -0.39
C LEU A 172 -5.62 -14.35 0.57
N THR A 173 -5.77 -15.55 0.04
CA THR A 173 -5.93 -16.75 0.86
C THR A 173 -4.87 -17.79 0.54
N PRO A 174 -4.17 -18.35 1.55
CA PRO A 174 -3.33 -19.51 1.32
C PRO A 174 -4.23 -20.70 0.95
N PRO A 175 -4.01 -21.37 -0.19
CA PRO A 175 -4.90 -22.44 -0.66
C PRO A 175 -4.77 -23.73 0.16
N LYS A 176 -3.73 -23.82 1.00
CA LYS A 176 -3.44 -24.93 1.91
C LYS A 176 -2.46 -24.45 2.98
N ILE A 177 -2.26 -25.26 4.02
CA ILE A 177 -1.20 -25.05 5.01
C ILE A 177 0.14 -25.48 4.38
N TYR A 178 1.19 -24.72 4.65
CA TYR A 178 2.55 -25.01 4.19
C TYR A 178 3.45 -25.26 5.40
N SER A 179 4.37 -26.20 5.29
CA SER A 179 5.36 -26.48 6.35
C SER A 179 6.49 -25.45 6.41
N GLN A 180 6.55 -24.54 5.43
CA GLN A 180 7.60 -23.53 5.30
C GLN A 180 7.00 -22.13 5.24
N ARG A 181 7.83 -21.11 5.51
CA ARG A 181 7.44 -19.70 5.40
C ARG A 181 7.12 -19.24 3.98
N TYR A 182 7.48 -20.01 2.95
CA TYR A 182 7.17 -19.70 1.56
C TYR A 182 6.06 -20.60 1.05
N GLY A 183 5.11 -20.01 0.31
CA GLY A 183 3.99 -20.74 -0.25
C GLY A 183 3.30 -19.95 -1.35
N LYS A 184 2.04 -20.29 -1.59
CA LYS A 184 1.19 -19.60 -2.56
C LYS A 184 0.05 -18.86 -1.88
N LEU A 185 -0.33 -17.73 -2.45
CA LEU A 185 -1.53 -16.98 -2.11
C LEU A 185 -2.46 -16.93 -3.31
N ARG A 186 -3.73 -17.24 -3.11
CA ARG A 186 -4.76 -17.19 -4.14
C ARG A 186 -5.40 -15.81 -4.17
N ALA A 187 -5.45 -15.19 -5.35
CA ALA A 187 -6.28 -14.02 -5.61
C ALA A 187 -7.76 -14.41 -5.55
N THR A 188 -8.50 -13.87 -4.58
CA THR A 188 -9.95 -14.10 -4.46
C THR A 188 -10.71 -13.04 -5.25
N GLY A 189 -11.71 -13.44 -6.04
CA GLY A 189 -12.68 -12.52 -6.65
C GLY A 189 -12.14 -11.55 -7.73
N PRO A 190 -13.03 -10.71 -8.30
CA PRO A 190 -12.66 -9.69 -9.26
C PRO A 190 -11.90 -8.53 -8.57
N CYS A 191 -11.12 -7.79 -9.35
CA CYS A 191 -10.59 -6.51 -8.90
C CYS A 191 -11.75 -5.57 -8.63
N HIS A 192 -11.81 -5.02 -7.43
CA HIS A 192 -12.97 -4.28 -6.96
C HIS A 192 -12.61 -3.29 -5.85
N VAL A 193 -13.32 -2.17 -5.89
CA VAL A 193 -13.38 -1.16 -4.84
C VAL A 193 -14.74 -1.33 -4.17
N ARG A 194 -14.76 -1.38 -2.85
CA ARG A 194 -15.97 -1.48 -2.04
C ARG A 194 -15.95 -0.39 -0.98
N THR A 195 -17.09 0.24 -0.75
CA THR A 195 -17.25 1.14 0.38
C THR A 195 -17.55 0.32 1.64
N THR A 196 -16.65 0.39 2.63
CA THR A 196 -16.81 -0.23 3.95
C THR A 196 -16.84 0.87 5.00
N ALA A 197 -17.85 0.84 5.88
CA ALA A 197 -17.95 1.73 7.04
C ALA A 197 -17.64 3.22 6.72
N THR A 198 -18.35 3.80 5.73
CA THR A 198 -18.20 5.19 5.22
C THR A 198 -16.95 5.52 4.42
N HIS A 199 -16.01 4.58 4.27
CA HIS A 199 -14.77 4.80 3.51
C HIS A 199 -14.71 3.92 2.25
N PRO A 200 -14.37 4.47 1.07
CA PRO A 200 -14.05 3.64 -0.08
C PRO A 200 -12.76 2.87 0.18
N GLU A 201 -12.74 1.61 -0.24
CA GLU A 201 -11.60 0.71 -0.08
C GLU A 201 -11.37 -0.14 -1.33
N CYS A 202 -10.18 -0.05 -1.90
CA CYS A 202 -9.71 -0.95 -2.94
C CYS A 202 -9.15 -2.22 -2.30
N TYR A 203 -9.86 -3.34 -2.47
CA TYR A 203 -9.42 -4.65 -2.02
C TYR A 203 -8.46 -5.29 -3.01
N ALA A 204 -8.67 -5.05 -4.31
CA ALA A 204 -7.81 -5.55 -5.37
C ALA A 204 -7.91 -4.69 -6.64
N ALA A 205 -6.79 -4.49 -7.32
CA ALA A 205 -6.70 -3.75 -8.59
C ALA A 205 -5.90 -4.53 -9.63
N CYS A 206 -6.44 -4.59 -10.86
CA CYS A 206 -5.93 -5.41 -11.95
C CYS A 206 -5.22 -4.53 -12.97
N GLY A 207 -3.89 -4.61 -12.99
CA GLY A 207 -3.07 -3.83 -13.92
C GLY A 207 -2.66 -2.47 -13.35
N ASN A 208 -1.67 -1.88 -14.01
CA ASN A 208 -1.01 -0.67 -13.55
C ASN A 208 -1.97 0.51 -13.38
N ARG A 209 -2.87 0.69 -14.35
CA ARG A 209 -3.82 1.80 -14.37
C ARG A 209 -4.80 1.73 -13.20
N SER A 210 -5.46 0.59 -12.99
CA SER A 210 -6.40 0.45 -11.87
C SER A 210 -5.73 0.62 -10.52
N PHE A 211 -4.50 0.10 -10.35
CA PHE A 211 -3.74 0.29 -9.12
C PHE A 211 -3.46 1.77 -8.83
N ALA A 212 -2.88 2.49 -9.81
CA ALA A 212 -2.52 3.89 -9.63
C ALA A 212 -3.75 4.81 -9.51
N GLU A 213 -4.84 4.48 -10.20
CA GLU A 213 -6.11 5.22 -10.07
C GLU A 213 -6.68 5.10 -8.66
N SER A 214 -6.81 3.88 -8.13
CA SER A 214 -7.32 3.65 -6.78
C SER A 214 -6.39 4.23 -5.70
N LEU A 215 -5.08 4.21 -5.93
CA LEU A 215 -4.12 4.88 -5.05
C LEU A 215 -4.42 6.39 -4.99
N PHE A 216 -4.49 7.05 -6.15
CA PHE A 216 -4.72 8.50 -6.24
C PHE A 216 -6.11 8.92 -5.77
N ARG A 217 -7.12 8.04 -5.83
CA ARG A 217 -8.48 8.30 -5.32
C ARG A 217 -8.66 8.13 -3.81
N LEU A 218 -7.58 7.88 -3.05
CA LEU A 218 -7.64 7.60 -1.61
C LEU A 218 -8.47 6.35 -1.28
N GLU A 219 -8.43 5.34 -2.15
CA GLU A 219 -9.11 4.04 -1.96
C GLU A 219 -8.16 2.97 -1.41
N ILE A 220 -6.85 3.14 -1.56
CA ILE A 220 -5.83 2.25 -1.00
C ILE A 220 -5.30 2.82 0.32
N GLY A 221 -5.37 2.03 1.38
CA GLY A 221 -4.83 2.33 2.70
C GLY A 221 -5.90 2.59 3.75
N THR A 222 -5.52 2.51 5.02
CA THR A 222 -6.39 2.87 6.14
C THR A 222 -6.42 4.37 6.35
N PRO A 223 -7.56 4.99 6.70
CA PRO A 223 -7.60 6.41 6.98
C PRO A 223 -6.84 6.72 8.27
N ILE A 224 -6.07 7.81 8.25
CA ILE A 224 -5.21 8.26 9.35
C ILE A 224 -5.28 9.78 9.53
N ASP A 225 -6.30 10.47 9.02
CA ASP A 225 -6.51 11.89 9.30
C ASP A 225 -7.02 12.11 10.73
N SER A 226 -7.08 13.37 11.16
CA SER A 226 -7.40 13.77 12.54
C SER A 226 -8.81 13.34 12.98
N SER A 227 -9.73 13.07 12.04
CA SER A 227 -11.09 12.63 12.38
C SER A 227 -11.16 11.18 12.87
N ILE A 228 -10.12 10.37 12.61
CA ILE A 228 -10.09 8.95 12.93
C ILE A 228 -9.48 8.72 14.32
N SER A 229 -10.30 8.66 15.37
CA SER A 229 -9.79 8.55 16.75
C SER A 229 -8.89 7.34 16.99
N GLN A 230 -9.19 6.20 16.35
CA GLN A 230 -8.41 4.95 16.45
C GLN A 230 -6.98 5.08 15.88
N ALA A 231 -6.75 6.06 15.00
CA ALA A 231 -5.46 6.26 14.35
C ALA A 231 -4.49 7.15 15.15
N ILE A 232 -4.86 7.65 16.33
CA ILE A 232 -4.07 8.62 17.11
C ILE A 232 -2.60 8.20 17.32
N ALA A 233 -2.37 6.95 17.75
CA ALA A 233 -1.01 6.43 17.96
C ALA A 233 -0.22 6.36 16.65
N THR A 234 -0.85 5.90 15.57
CA THR A 234 -0.25 5.85 14.23
C THR A 234 0.07 7.25 13.71
N ARG A 235 -0.83 8.22 13.90
CA ARG A 235 -0.63 9.63 13.50
C ARG A 235 0.54 10.26 14.24
N ASN A 236 0.57 10.14 15.57
CA ASN A 236 1.62 10.72 16.40
C ASN A 236 2.98 10.13 16.04
N TRP A 237 3.04 8.80 15.89
CA TRP A 237 4.26 8.11 15.48
C TRP A 237 4.72 8.51 14.07
N LEU A 238 3.81 8.58 13.09
CA LEU A 238 4.14 9.01 11.73
C LEU A 238 4.64 10.46 11.73
N ALA A 239 3.95 11.35 12.46
CA ALA A 239 4.32 12.74 12.57
C ALA A 239 5.71 12.93 13.20
N ALA A 240 6.02 12.19 14.27
CA ALA A 240 7.32 12.18 14.90
C ALA A 240 8.45 11.81 13.92
N ASN A 241 8.22 10.79 13.09
CA ASN A 241 9.20 10.34 12.09
C ASN A 241 9.29 11.27 10.88
N LEU A 242 8.18 11.87 10.43
CA LEU A 242 8.19 12.90 9.39
C LEU A 242 8.97 14.14 9.85
N ARG A 243 8.78 14.62 11.09
CA ARG A 243 9.57 15.74 11.65
C ARG A 243 11.06 15.43 11.68
N ALA A 244 11.45 14.20 11.98
CA ALA A 244 12.85 13.80 11.91
C ALA A 244 13.39 13.88 10.48
N ARG A 245 12.62 13.41 9.49
CA ARG A 245 13.02 13.48 8.08
C ARG A 245 13.03 14.88 7.49
N ILE A 246 12.08 15.74 7.86
CA ILE A 246 12.08 17.14 7.45
C ILE A 246 13.35 17.84 7.96
N ARG A 247 13.75 17.60 9.21
CA ARG A 247 15.00 18.15 9.75
C ARG A 247 16.22 17.69 8.96
N THR A 248 16.31 16.41 8.60
CA THR A 248 17.38 15.89 7.74
C THR A 248 17.34 16.52 6.34
N ALA A 249 16.17 16.58 5.72
CA ALA A 249 15.99 17.19 4.40
C ALA A 249 16.40 18.66 4.38
N GLN A 250 16.08 19.42 5.42
CA GLN A 250 16.52 20.82 5.57
C GLN A 250 18.04 20.95 5.64
N GLN A 251 18.73 20.03 6.32
CA GLN A 251 20.20 20.01 6.36
C GLN A 251 20.82 19.68 5.00
N GLU A 252 20.11 18.88 4.20
CA GLU A 252 20.53 18.45 2.86
C GLU A 252 20.02 19.36 1.73
N ASN A 253 19.31 20.45 2.05
CA ASN A 253 18.60 21.31 1.09
C ASN A 253 17.65 20.53 0.14
N ALA A 254 17.07 19.44 0.63
CA ALA A 254 16.12 18.62 -0.10
C ALA A 254 14.67 19.11 0.10
N PRO A 255 13.76 18.88 -0.88
CA PRO A 255 12.35 19.22 -0.75
C PRO A 255 11.69 18.47 0.41
N SER A 256 10.81 19.17 1.14
CA SER A 256 10.02 18.58 2.23
C SER A 256 8.60 19.18 2.32
N GLY A 257 8.09 19.71 1.22
CA GLY A 257 6.87 20.50 1.19
C GLY A 257 5.64 19.65 1.49
N LEU A 258 5.58 18.44 0.92
CA LEU A 258 4.44 17.55 1.12
C LEU A 258 4.44 16.96 2.54
N ALA A 259 5.61 16.64 3.09
CA ALA A 259 5.70 16.20 4.48
C ALA A 259 5.23 17.27 5.47
N GLN A 260 5.56 18.54 5.26
CA GLN A 260 5.08 19.64 6.11
C GLN A 260 3.55 19.81 6.00
N GLU A 261 3.01 19.73 4.79
CA GLU A 261 1.56 19.82 4.57
C GLU A 261 0.81 18.65 5.21
N LEU A 262 1.31 17.43 5.04
CA LEU A 262 0.78 16.24 5.69
C LEU A 262 0.83 16.35 7.22
N LEU A 263 1.91 16.86 7.80
CA LEU A 263 2.00 17.10 9.24
C LEU A 263 0.88 18.02 9.76
N GLY A 264 0.56 19.07 9.00
CA GLY A 264 -0.56 19.96 9.33
C GLY A 264 -1.91 19.25 9.31
N LEU A 265 -2.11 18.32 8.37
CA LEU A 265 -3.35 17.53 8.25
C LEU A 265 -3.48 16.48 9.37
N LEU A 266 -2.38 15.82 9.76
CA LEU A 266 -2.41 14.78 10.79
C LEU A 266 -2.74 15.34 12.19
N ALA A 267 -2.51 16.63 12.43
CA ALA A 267 -2.76 17.32 13.70
C ALA A 267 -2.36 16.50 14.93
N PRO A 268 -1.08 16.12 15.06
CA PRO A 268 -0.62 15.23 16.14
C PRO A 268 -0.72 15.90 17.51
N ASP A 269 -1.11 15.13 18.53
CA ASP A 269 -1.34 15.61 19.89
C ASP A 269 -0.04 15.83 20.70
N GLY A 270 1.12 15.50 20.12
CA GLY A 270 2.40 15.49 20.83
C GLY A 270 3.62 15.88 19.99
N ASN A 271 4.70 16.15 20.73
CA ASN A 271 6.03 16.47 20.20
C ASN A 271 6.99 15.28 20.32
N GLU A 272 6.48 14.06 20.15
CA GLU A 272 7.28 12.84 20.16
C GLU A 272 8.49 12.96 19.22
N VAL A 273 9.62 12.43 19.68
CA VAL A 273 10.88 12.44 18.93
C VAL A 273 10.99 11.14 18.15
N GLY A 274 10.72 11.22 16.84
CA GLY A 274 10.98 10.11 15.92
C GLY A 274 12.46 9.99 15.56
N ASN A 275 12.85 8.82 15.08
CA ASN A 275 14.18 8.56 14.53
C ASN A 275 14.20 8.55 12.99
N GLY A 276 13.09 8.93 12.36
CA GLY A 276 12.94 8.95 10.90
C GLY A 276 12.69 7.55 10.31
N SER A 277 12.29 6.59 11.13
CA SER A 277 12.00 5.24 10.69
C SER A 277 10.52 5.03 10.44
N PHE A 278 10.21 4.43 9.29
CA PHE A 278 8.83 4.16 8.87
C PHE A 278 8.52 2.67 8.79
N GLY A 279 9.44 1.78 9.17
CA GLY A 279 9.25 0.35 8.98
C GLY A 279 9.27 -0.13 7.53
N ALA A 280 9.59 0.74 6.58
CA ALA A 280 9.80 0.41 5.18
C ALA A 280 11.12 1.01 4.69
N LYS A 281 11.69 0.43 3.63
CA LYS A 281 12.91 0.95 2.98
C LYS A 281 12.66 2.30 2.33
N GLN A 282 11.43 2.54 1.88
CA GLN A 282 11.02 3.77 1.21
C GLN A 282 9.64 4.20 1.73
N LEU A 283 9.45 5.52 1.78
CA LEU A 283 8.16 6.17 1.98
C LEU A 283 7.89 7.05 0.76
N ILE A 284 6.72 6.89 0.14
CA ILE A 284 6.22 7.82 -0.88
C ILE A 284 5.04 8.60 -0.29
N LEU A 285 5.09 9.92 -0.41
CA LEU A 285 3.98 10.82 -0.17
C LEU A 285 3.35 11.22 -1.50
N ILE A 286 2.04 11.10 -1.61
CA ILE A 286 1.27 11.49 -2.79
C ILE A 286 0.15 12.43 -2.35
N LYS A 287 0.14 13.66 -2.86
CA LYS A 287 -0.99 14.56 -2.65
C LYS A 287 -1.97 14.41 -3.82
N SER A 288 -3.18 14.01 -3.48
CA SER A 288 -4.32 13.93 -4.39
C SER A 288 -5.22 15.13 -4.17
N ASN A 289 -5.42 15.92 -5.22
CA ASN A 289 -6.41 17.00 -5.21
C ASN A 289 -7.77 16.53 -5.75
N VAL A 290 -8.07 15.24 -5.63
CA VAL A 290 -9.32 14.62 -6.12
C VAL A 290 -10.20 14.27 -4.93
N GLU A 291 -11.50 14.55 -5.05
CA GLU A 291 -12.48 14.06 -4.08
C GLU A 291 -12.62 12.54 -4.19
N PRO A 292 -12.75 11.80 -3.07
CA PRO A 292 -13.10 10.39 -3.10
C PRO A 292 -14.36 10.20 -3.95
N ASN A 293 -14.36 9.20 -4.83
CA ASN A 293 -15.43 9.01 -5.81
C ASN A 293 -16.81 8.94 -5.10
N PRO A 294 -17.74 9.89 -5.34
CA PRO A 294 -19.04 9.90 -4.67
C PRO A 294 -20.00 8.80 -5.17
N SER A 295 -19.56 7.90 -6.06
CA SER A 295 -20.44 6.99 -6.78
C SER A 295 -19.96 5.53 -6.83
N ILE A 296 -19.93 4.86 -5.69
CA ILE A 296 -20.01 3.39 -5.64
C ILE A 296 -21.17 2.99 -4.73
N ASP A 297 -22.38 3.33 -5.16
CA ASP A 297 -23.59 2.57 -4.87
C ASP A 297 -24.17 2.05 -6.18
N ARG A 298 -23.40 1.18 -6.87
CA ARG A 298 -23.98 0.33 -7.91
C ARG A 298 -24.55 -0.88 -7.21
N THR A 299 -25.75 -0.70 -6.68
CA THR A 299 -26.67 -1.81 -6.43
C THR A 299 -26.66 -2.72 -7.65
N SER A 300 -26.15 -3.93 -7.48
CA SER A 300 -26.43 -5.05 -8.36
C SER A 300 -27.94 -5.28 -8.33
N ARG A 301 -28.67 -4.63 -9.23
CA ARG A 301 -30.00 -5.08 -9.63
C ARG A 301 -29.81 -6.37 -10.44
N ASP A 302 -29.53 -7.46 -9.76
CA ASP A 302 -29.93 -8.77 -10.23
C ASP A 302 -31.46 -8.78 -10.21
N LYS A 303 -32.06 -8.51 -11.37
CA LYS A 303 -33.45 -8.87 -11.60
C LYS A 303 -33.50 -10.39 -11.68
N PRO A 304 -34.29 -11.08 -10.82
CA PRO A 304 -34.53 -12.50 -11.03
C PRO A 304 -35.29 -12.65 -12.35
N ALA A 305 -34.77 -13.53 -13.22
CA ALA A 305 -35.47 -13.97 -14.40
C ALA A 305 -36.80 -14.62 -13.99
N GLN A 306 -37.90 -13.92 -14.19
CA GLN A 306 -39.23 -14.54 -14.20
C GLN A 306 -39.29 -15.46 -15.42
N ARG A 307 -39.27 -16.76 -15.16
CA ARG A 307 -39.70 -17.77 -16.13
C ARG A 307 -41.20 -17.60 -16.36
N ARG A 308 -41.58 -17.42 -17.62
CA ARG A 308 -42.88 -17.84 -18.15
C ARG A 308 -42.66 -19.14 -18.89
#